data_AF-A0A968H5L6-F1
#
_entry.id   AF-A0A968H5L6-F1
#
_cell.length_a   1.000
_cell.length_b   1.000
_cell.length_c   1.000
_cell.angle_alpha   90.00
_cell.angle_beta   90.00
_cell.angle_gamma   90.00
#
_symmetry.space_group_name_H-M   'P 1'
#
loop_
_entity.id
_entity.type
_entity.pdbx_description
1 polymer ?
#
loop_
_entity_poly.entity_id
_entity_poly.type
_entity_poly.pdbx_seq_one_letter_code
_entity_poly.pdbx_strand_id
1 'polypeptide(L)'
;MAEASGGAKAKAAAHTEQHKELARTMVHAVATGLGGALANLNNENERIELIRAFVAPIRFYADKSGYFYVYDSKCLNIAHAIQKELQGKNLYNYQDVKGTYVIRDLNAAAQKGGGFVNFYWVKPGARKESAKLGYVEPIPGTDYFIGTGVYLP
;
A
#
# COMPACT_ATOMS: atom_id res chain seq x y z
N MET A 1 -14.22 -35.57 -12.98
CA MET A 1 -14.05 -34.56 -11.89
C MET A 1 -13.02 -33.46 -12.23
N ALA A 2 -12.70 -33.18 -13.50
CA ALA A 2 -11.68 -32.18 -13.87
C ALA A 2 -12.24 -30.76 -14.13
N GLU A 3 -13.53 -30.61 -14.44
CA GLU A 3 -14.10 -29.35 -14.94
C GLU A 3 -14.46 -28.32 -13.85
N ALA A 4 -14.72 -28.77 -12.61
CA ALA A 4 -15.06 -27.86 -11.50
C ALA A 4 -13.88 -27.01 -11.00
N SER A 5 -12.63 -27.43 -11.24
CA SER A 5 -11.43 -26.75 -10.74
C SER A 5 -10.99 -25.55 -11.60
N GLY A 6 -11.32 -25.57 -12.90
CA GLY A 6 -10.96 -24.50 -13.84
C GLY A 6 -11.78 -23.23 -13.64
N GLY A 7 -13.09 -23.37 -13.37
CA GLY A 7 -13.99 -22.24 -13.14
C GLY A 7 -13.68 -21.43 -11.88
N ALA A 8 -13.28 -22.12 -10.79
CA ALA A 8 -12.91 -21.45 -9.54
C ALA A 8 -11.60 -20.65 -9.67
N LYS A 9 -10.60 -21.20 -10.36
CA LYS A 9 -9.32 -20.51 -10.64
C LYS A 9 -9.52 -19.30 -11.56
N ALA A 10 -10.32 -19.43 -12.61
CA ALA A 10 -10.64 -18.32 -13.51
C ALA A 10 -11.37 -17.17 -12.77
N LYS A 11 -12.32 -17.50 -11.89
CA LYS A 11 -13.03 -16.51 -11.08
C LYS A 11 -12.11 -15.82 -10.07
N ALA A 12 -11.21 -16.57 -9.42
CA ALA A 12 -10.20 -16.01 -8.51
C ALA A 12 -9.26 -15.03 -9.24
N ALA A 13 -8.76 -15.41 -10.43
CA ALA A 13 -7.91 -14.56 -11.25
C ALA A 13 -8.63 -13.28 -11.69
N ALA A 14 -9.89 -13.37 -12.12
CA ALA A 14 -10.70 -12.21 -12.49
C ALA A 14 -10.92 -11.24 -11.30
N HIS A 15 -11.19 -11.77 -10.10
CA HIS A 15 -11.25 -10.94 -8.89
C HIS A 15 -9.91 -10.28 -8.56
N THR A 16 -8.79 -10.97 -8.76
CA THR A 16 -7.46 -10.38 -8.56
C THR A 16 -7.21 -9.23 -9.53
N GLU A 17 -7.53 -9.37 -10.82
CA GLU A 17 -7.37 -8.28 -11.80
C GLU A 17 -8.26 -7.07 -11.47
N GLN A 18 -9.53 -7.30 -11.09
CA GLN A 18 -10.39 -6.21 -10.64
C GLN A 18 -9.83 -5.49 -9.41
N HIS A 19 -9.29 -6.25 -8.45
CA HIS A 19 -8.68 -5.66 -7.25
C HIS A 19 -7.38 -4.91 -7.54
N LYS A 20 -6.62 -5.31 -8.58
CA LYS A 20 -5.43 -4.57 -9.05
C LYS A 20 -5.81 -3.21 -9.59
N GLU A 21 -6.80 -3.14 -10.48
CA GLU A 21 -7.25 -1.87 -11.04
C GLU A 21 -7.88 -0.97 -9.97
N LEU A 22 -8.61 -1.55 -9.00
CA LEU A 22 -9.10 -0.80 -7.85
C LEU A 22 -7.94 -0.25 -7.00
N ALA A 23 -6.90 -1.05 -6.72
CA ALA A 23 -5.73 -0.58 -5.98
C ALA A 23 -5.05 0.60 -6.67
N ARG A 24 -4.82 0.50 -8.00
CA ARG A 24 -4.27 1.59 -8.81
C ARG A 24 -5.12 2.84 -8.71
N THR A 25 -6.41 2.72 -8.96
CA THR A 25 -7.36 3.85 -8.96
C THR A 25 -7.42 4.54 -7.60
N MET A 26 -7.51 3.75 -6.53
CA MET A 26 -7.57 4.27 -5.16
C MET A 26 -6.28 4.98 -4.76
N VAL A 27 -5.11 4.43 -5.11
CA VAL A 27 -3.82 5.08 -4.86
C VAL A 27 -3.72 6.39 -5.62
N HIS A 28 -4.05 6.40 -6.92
CA HIS A 28 -3.96 7.60 -7.74
C HIS A 28 -4.84 8.75 -7.21
N ALA A 29 -6.10 8.44 -6.92
CA ALA A 29 -7.05 9.42 -6.38
C ALA A 29 -6.59 9.99 -5.03
N VAL A 30 -6.12 9.12 -4.13
CA VAL A 30 -5.68 9.54 -2.79
C VAL A 30 -4.33 10.27 -2.83
N ALA A 31 -3.37 9.83 -3.65
CA ALA A 31 -2.09 10.51 -3.84
C ALA A 31 -2.32 11.93 -4.36
N THR A 32 -3.14 12.08 -5.41
CA THR A 32 -3.47 13.38 -5.99
C THR A 32 -4.20 14.28 -4.99
N GLY A 33 -5.21 13.75 -4.29
CA GLY A 33 -5.95 14.49 -3.28
C GLY A 33 -5.09 14.95 -2.10
N LEU A 34 -4.20 14.07 -1.60
CA LEU A 34 -3.24 14.43 -0.56
C LEU A 34 -2.22 15.46 -1.06
N GLY A 35 -1.72 15.36 -2.30
CA GLY A 35 -0.82 16.36 -2.86
C GLY A 35 -1.43 17.76 -2.83
N GLY A 36 -2.70 17.89 -3.22
CA GLY A 36 -3.43 19.15 -3.12
C GLY A 36 -3.67 19.62 -1.68
N ALA A 37 -4.07 18.71 -0.79
CA ALA A 37 -4.34 19.04 0.62
C ALA A 37 -3.07 19.47 1.40
N LEU A 38 -1.91 18.95 1.02
CA LEU A 38 -0.63 19.22 1.68
C LEU A 38 0.09 20.45 1.12
N ALA A 39 -0.32 20.97 -0.05
CA ALA A 39 0.40 22.01 -0.78
C ALA A 39 0.63 23.31 0.01
N ASN A 40 -0.29 23.66 0.91
CA ASN A 40 -0.22 24.89 1.72
C ASN A 40 0.27 24.66 3.15
N LEU A 41 0.57 23.41 3.53
CA LEU A 41 1.13 23.10 4.84
C LEU A 41 2.64 23.19 4.77
N ASN A 42 3.25 24.07 5.56
CA ASN A 42 4.72 24.21 5.62
C ASN A 42 5.34 23.48 6.81
N ASN A 43 4.52 23.06 7.77
CA ASN A 43 4.97 22.32 8.95
C ASN A 43 4.89 20.81 8.68
N GLU A 44 6.00 20.11 8.86
CA GLU A 44 6.10 18.66 8.63
C GLU A 44 5.19 17.86 9.56
N ASN A 45 5.07 18.23 10.83
CA ASN A 45 4.20 17.52 11.78
C ASN A 45 2.73 17.66 11.39
N GLU A 46 2.29 18.86 10.96
CA GLU A 46 0.93 19.07 10.47
C GLU A 46 0.62 18.21 9.23
N ARG A 47 1.58 18.08 8.31
CA ARG A 47 1.45 17.17 7.15
C ARG A 47 1.29 15.73 7.59
N ILE A 48 2.14 15.25 8.50
CA ILE A 48 2.10 13.89 9.04
C ILE A 48 0.77 13.61 9.74
N GLU A 49 0.29 14.54 10.58
CA GLU A 49 -0.98 14.42 11.28
C GLU A 49 -2.16 14.35 10.30
N LEU A 50 -2.18 15.22 9.29
CA LEU A 50 -3.21 15.19 8.24
C LEU A 50 -3.19 13.85 7.50
N ILE A 51 -2.02 13.39 7.04
CA ILE A 51 -1.89 12.10 6.35
C ILE A 51 -2.42 10.96 7.22
N ARG A 52 -1.99 10.89 8.49
CA ARG A 52 -2.42 9.84 9.43
C ARG A 52 -3.92 9.87 9.67
N ALA A 53 -4.50 11.04 9.90
CA ALA A 53 -5.94 11.21 10.09
C ALA A 53 -6.73 10.80 8.83
N PHE A 54 -6.25 11.19 7.65
CA PHE A 54 -6.89 10.90 6.37
C PHE A 54 -6.92 9.40 6.06
N VAL A 55 -5.78 8.70 6.19
CA VAL A 55 -5.68 7.30 5.77
C VAL A 55 -6.18 6.30 6.82
N ALA A 56 -6.17 6.67 8.12
CA ALA A 56 -6.55 5.79 9.21
C ALA A 56 -7.94 5.11 9.06
N PRO A 57 -9.03 5.82 8.71
CA PRO A 57 -10.37 5.23 8.64
C PRO A 57 -10.63 4.42 7.36
N ILE A 58 -9.82 4.59 6.31
CA ILE A 58 -10.15 4.05 4.99
C ILE A 58 -9.88 2.54 4.94
N ARG A 59 -10.94 1.75 4.69
CA ARG A 59 -10.87 0.31 4.41
C ARG A 59 -11.70 -0.03 3.19
N PHE A 60 -11.22 -0.97 2.39
CA PHE A 60 -11.90 -1.42 1.18
C PHE A 60 -11.64 -2.91 0.92
N TYR A 61 -12.23 -3.40 -0.19
CA TYR A 61 -12.53 -4.80 -0.45
C TYR A 61 -13.58 -5.38 0.51
N ALA A 62 -14.28 -6.43 0.07
CA ALA A 62 -15.36 -7.05 0.85
C ALA A 62 -14.88 -7.58 2.22
N ASP A 63 -13.62 -8.03 2.30
CA ASP A 63 -13.01 -8.55 3.52
C ASP A 63 -12.30 -7.49 4.38
N LYS A 64 -12.42 -6.20 4.02
CA LYS A 64 -11.77 -5.06 4.68
C LYS A 64 -10.24 -5.15 4.75
N SER A 65 -9.62 -5.95 3.89
CA SER A 65 -8.16 -6.12 3.86
C SER A 65 -7.41 -5.00 3.15
N GLY A 66 -8.12 -4.13 2.42
CA GLY A 66 -7.56 -2.98 1.72
C GLY A 66 -7.34 -1.82 2.69
N TYR A 67 -6.13 -1.26 2.68
CA TYR A 67 -5.72 -0.14 3.53
C TYR A 67 -4.52 0.58 2.91
N PHE A 68 -4.27 1.82 3.34
CA PHE A 68 -3.12 2.60 2.88
C PHE A 68 -1.95 2.57 3.85
N TYR A 69 -0.75 2.72 3.27
CA TYR A 69 0.50 2.97 3.96
C TYR A 69 1.26 4.09 3.23
N VAL A 70 1.99 4.91 3.97
CA VAL A 70 2.74 6.06 3.46
C VAL A 70 4.13 6.02 4.04
N TYR A 71 5.11 6.24 3.18
CA TYR A 71 6.53 6.29 3.53
C TYR A 71 7.19 7.51 2.88
N ASP A 72 8.30 7.97 3.43
CA ASP A 72 9.19 8.91 2.75
C ASP A 72 10.19 8.19 1.82
N SER A 73 10.95 8.97 1.04
CA SER A 73 11.99 8.44 0.14
C SER A 73 13.12 7.69 0.85
N LYS A 74 13.26 7.85 2.17
CA LYS A 74 14.24 7.17 3.04
C LYS A 74 13.66 5.93 3.71
N CYS A 75 12.46 5.48 3.31
CA CYS A 75 11.76 4.32 3.86
C CYS A 75 11.34 4.49 5.33
N LEU A 76 11.20 5.72 5.83
CA LEU A 76 10.54 6.02 7.11
C LEU A 76 9.04 5.84 6.96
N ASN A 77 8.41 5.04 7.82
CA ASN A 77 6.96 4.93 7.81
C ASN A 77 6.32 6.20 8.37
N ILE A 78 5.60 6.92 7.52
CA ILE A 78 4.85 8.12 7.90
C ILE A 78 3.50 7.75 8.48
N ALA A 79 2.80 6.86 7.77
CA ALA A 79 1.51 6.34 8.19
C ALA A 79 1.37 4.87 7.80
N HIS A 80 0.70 4.12 8.65
CA HIS A 80 0.22 2.79 8.32
C HIS A 80 -1.13 2.60 9.01
N ALA A 81 -2.19 2.37 8.22
CA ALA A 81 -3.54 2.43 8.75
C ALA A 81 -3.89 1.24 9.69
N ILE A 82 -3.19 0.11 9.55
CA ILE A 82 -3.34 -1.09 10.41
C ILE A 82 -2.28 -1.12 11.52
N GLN A 83 -1.01 -1.32 11.15
CA GLN A 83 0.14 -1.42 12.05
C GLN A 83 0.69 -0.06 12.46
N LYS A 84 -0.04 0.66 13.33
CA LYS A 84 0.33 2.01 13.80
C LYS A 84 1.69 2.03 14.51
N GLU A 85 2.13 0.92 15.08
CA GLU A 85 3.42 0.72 15.72
C GLU A 85 4.61 0.83 14.76
N LEU A 86 4.39 0.86 13.44
CA LEU A 86 5.42 1.11 12.44
C LEU A 86 5.72 2.60 12.25
N GLN A 87 4.79 3.48 12.61
CA GLN A 87 4.90 4.92 12.37
C GLN A 87 6.15 5.49 13.07
N GLY A 88 6.98 6.22 12.31
CA GLY A 88 8.26 6.75 12.77
C GLY A 88 9.43 5.75 12.73
N LYS A 89 9.23 4.52 12.27
CA LYS A 89 10.31 3.54 12.10
C LYS A 89 10.82 3.55 10.66
N ASN A 90 12.14 3.54 10.52
CA ASN A 90 12.78 3.34 9.24
C ASN A 90 12.82 1.84 8.91
N LEU A 91 12.18 1.47 7.79
CA LEU A 91 12.03 0.09 7.34
C LEU A 91 12.91 -0.21 6.12
N TYR A 92 13.95 0.60 5.86
CA TYR A 92 14.89 0.39 4.76
C TYR A 92 15.52 -1.01 4.79
N ASN A 93 15.85 -1.55 5.98
CA ASN A 93 16.44 -2.88 6.13
C ASN A 93 15.43 -3.98 6.43
N TYR A 94 14.12 -3.68 6.47
CA TYR A 94 13.11 -4.70 6.70
C TYR A 94 13.07 -5.67 5.52
N GLN A 95 13.04 -6.96 5.85
CA GLN A 95 12.86 -8.04 4.91
C GLN A 95 11.59 -8.81 5.23
N ASP A 96 10.84 -9.17 4.20
CA ASP A 96 9.71 -10.09 4.36
C ASP A 96 10.19 -11.54 4.57
N VAL A 97 9.24 -12.47 4.76
CA VAL A 97 9.53 -13.91 4.94
C VAL A 97 10.27 -14.57 3.75
N LYS A 98 10.46 -13.86 2.62
CA LYS A 98 11.22 -14.31 1.45
C LYS A 98 12.57 -13.60 1.29
N GLY A 99 12.93 -12.69 2.19
CA GLY A 99 14.17 -11.93 2.12
C GLY A 99 14.08 -10.67 1.25
N THR A 100 12.89 -10.30 0.78
CA THR A 100 12.67 -9.13 -0.07
C THR A 100 12.76 -7.85 0.75
N TYR A 101 13.55 -6.87 0.30
CA TYR A 101 13.59 -5.54 0.93
C TYR A 101 12.38 -4.70 0.51
N VAL A 102 11.21 -5.03 1.08
CA VAL A 102 9.89 -4.56 0.63
C VAL A 102 9.83 -3.05 0.40
N ILE A 103 10.26 -2.25 1.38
CA ILE A 103 10.10 -0.80 1.30
C ILE A 103 11.07 -0.17 0.29
N ARG A 104 12.22 -0.80 0.04
CA ARG A 104 13.16 -0.34 -1.01
C ARG A 104 12.54 -0.54 -2.40
N ASP A 105 11.94 -1.71 -2.64
CA ASP A 105 11.32 -2.02 -3.93
C ASP A 105 10.10 -1.14 -4.18
N LEU A 106 9.29 -0.89 -3.15
CA LEU A 106 8.17 0.06 -3.20
C LEU A 106 8.66 1.49 -3.50
N ASN A 107 9.69 1.97 -2.78
CA ASN A 107 10.26 3.29 -3.05
C ASN A 107 10.79 3.37 -4.49
N ALA A 108 11.53 2.36 -4.96
CA ALA A 108 12.05 2.32 -6.33
C ALA A 108 10.94 2.37 -7.40
N ALA A 109 9.78 1.77 -7.15
CA ALA A 109 8.61 1.87 -8.02
C ALA A 109 7.99 3.28 -7.98
N ALA A 110 7.83 3.86 -6.79
CA ALA A 110 7.29 5.22 -6.64
C ALA A 110 8.19 6.28 -7.32
N GLN A 111 9.51 6.15 -7.22
CA GLN A 111 10.48 7.04 -7.88
C GLN A 111 10.40 6.99 -9.43
N LYS A 112 9.80 5.92 -9.99
CA LYS A 112 9.54 5.80 -11.44
C LYS A 112 8.17 6.35 -11.85
N GLY A 113 7.47 7.05 -10.96
CA GLY A 113 6.12 7.57 -11.17
C GLY A 113 5.00 6.63 -10.71
N GLY A 114 5.35 5.47 -10.14
CA GLY A 114 4.42 4.49 -9.62
C GLY A 114 4.53 3.13 -10.27
N GLY A 115 3.97 2.12 -9.61
CA GLY A 115 4.05 0.75 -10.12
C GLY A 115 3.59 -0.32 -9.14
N PHE A 116 3.48 -1.53 -9.68
CA PHE A 116 3.15 -2.72 -8.91
C PHE A 116 4.41 -3.41 -8.36
N VAL A 117 4.34 -3.91 -7.13
CA VAL A 117 5.41 -4.65 -6.46
C VAL A 117 4.82 -5.87 -5.75
N ASN A 118 5.42 -7.05 -5.94
CA ASN A 118 5.07 -8.27 -5.21
C ASN A 118 5.92 -8.38 -3.94
N PHE A 119 5.29 -8.66 -2.82
CA PHE A 119 5.97 -8.88 -1.54
C PHE A 119 5.09 -9.70 -0.59
N TYR A 120 5.63 -10.09 0.55
CA TYR A 120 4.85 -10.72 1.62
C TYR A 120 4.59 -9.72 2.75
N TRP A 121 3.36 -9.71 3.27
CA TRP A 121 2.97 -8.86 4.39
C TRP A 121 1.87 -9.49 5.23
N VAL A 122 1.75 -9.10 6.50
CA VAL A 122 0.71 -9.62 7.40
C VAL A 122 -0.66 -9.05 7.02
N LYS A 123 -1.57 -9.92 6.58
CA LYS A 123 -2.97 -9.57 6.33
C LYS A 123 -3.67 -9.13 7.62
N PRO A 124 -4.54 -8.11 7.61
CA PRO A 124 -5.27 -7.69 8.81
C PRO A 124 -5.99 -8.87 9.49
N GLY A 125 -5.76 -9.05 10.79
CA GLY A 125 -6.31 -10.16 11.58
C GLY A 125 -5.54 -11.49 11.46
N ALA A 126 -4.53 -11.60 10.59
CA ALA A 126 -3.67 -12.76 10.49
C ALA A 126 -2.41 -12.62 11.36
N ARG A 127 -1.71 -13.75 11.58
CA ARG A 127 -0.42 -13.80 12.28
C ARG A 127 0.78 -14.01 11.36
N LYS A 128 0.54 -14.58 10.18
CA LYS A 128 1.59 -14.91 9.21
C LYS A 128 1.48 -14.00 8.00
N GLU A 129 2.61 -13.72 7.38
CA GLU A 129 2.65 -12.99 6.12
C GLU A 129 2.03 -13.82 4.99
N SER A 130 1.41 -13.12 4.05
CA SER A 130 0.81 -13.69 2.84
C SER A 130 1.25 -12.87 1.63
N ALA A 131 1.22 -13.50 0.45
CA ALA A 131 1.58 -12.82 -0.78
C ALA A 131 0.65 -11.63 -1.01
N LYS A 132 1.24 -10.49 -1.34
CA LYS A 132 0.55 -9.23 -1.59
C LYS A 132 1.13 -8.60 -2.85
N LEU A 133 0.23 -8.14 -3.71
CA LEU A 133 0.59 -7.29 -4.84
C LEU A 133 0.21 -5.86 -4.47
N GLY A 134 1.22 -5.06 -4.14
CA GLY A 134 1.04 -3.64 -3.83
C GLY A 134 1.15 -2.77 -5.06
N TYR A 135 0.48 -1.63 -5.02
CA TYR A 135 0.65 -0.54 -5.97
C TYR A 135 0.98 0.73 -5.20
N VAL A 136 1.94 1.51 -5.71
CA VAL A 136 2.42 2.75 -5.10
C VAL A 136 2.50 3.86 -6.13
N GLU A 137 2.32 5.10 -5.67
CA GLU A 137 2.58 6.32 -6.42
C GLU A 137 3.20 7.38 -5.49
N PRO A 138 4.01 8.31 -6.03
CA PRO A 138 4.44 9.48 -5.28
C PRO A 138 3.22 10.35 -4.92
N ILE A 139 3.24 10.97 -3.74
CA ILE A 139 2.29 12.04 -3.39
C ILE A 139 2.83 13.35 -3.97
N PRO A 140 2.16 13.97 -4.96
CA PRO A 140 2.70 15.14 -5.67
C PRO A 140 3.05 16.29 -4.72
N GLY A 141 4.20 16.93 -4.96
CA GLY A 141 4.66 18.07 -4.16
C GLY A 141 5.28 17.70 -2.79
N THR A 142 5.50 16.41 -2.52
CA THR A 142 6.10 15.92 -1.27
C THR A 142 7.21 14.90 -1.55
N ASP A 143 7.97 14.54 -0.51
CA ASP A 143 8.94 13.43 -0.56
C ASP A 143 8.31 12.07 -0.18
N TYR A 144 6.98 12.01 -0.10
CA TYR A 144 6.26 10.82 0.31
C TYR A 144 5.75 10.02 -0.88
N PHE A 145 5.60 8.72 -0.68
CA PHE A 145 4.80 7.86 -1.53
C PHE A 145 3.74 7.14 -0.73
N ILE A 146 2.60 6.89 -1.37
CA ILE A 146 1.48 6.16 -0.81
C ILE A 146 1.29 4.86 -1.57
N GLY A 147 0.93 3.81 -0.85
CA GLY A 147 0.56 2.54 -1.46
C GLY A 147 -0.62 1.87 -0.80
N THR A 148 -1.18 0.93 -1.55
CA THR A 148 -2.09 -0.09 -1.07
C THR A 148 -1.74 -1.44 -1.70
N GLY A 149 -2.61 -2.44 -1.62
CA GLY A 149 -2.43 -3.68 -2.36
C GLY A 149 -3.51 -4.71 -2.10
N VAL A 150 -3.51 -5.75 -2.93
CA VAL A 150 -4.39 -6.91 -2.84
C VAL A 150 -3.61 -8.12 -2.31
N TYR A 151 -4.19 -8.83 -1.35
CA TYR A 151 -3.66 -10.13 -0.91
C TYR A 151 -4.05 -11.21 -1.92
N LEU A 152 -3.07 -12.01 -2.34
CA LEU A 152 -3.27 -13.06 -3.34
C LEU A 152 -3.77 -14.35 -2.66
N PRO A 153 -4.64 -15.13 -3.32
CA PRO A 153 -5.14 -16.41 -2.81
C PRO A 153 -4.05 -17.46 -2.58
#